data_AF-A0A954K5P6-F1
#
_entry.id   AF-A0A954K5P6-F1
#
_cell.length_a   1.000
_cell.length_b   1.000
_cell.length_c   1.000
_cell.angle_alpha   90.00
_cell.angle_beta   90.00
_cell.angle_gamma   90.00
#
_symmetry.space_group_name_H-M   'P 1'
#
loop_
_entity.id
_entity.type
_entity.pdbx_description
1 polymer ?
#
loop_
_entity_poly.entity_id
_entity_poly.type
_entity_poly.pdbx_seq_one_letter_code
_entity_poly.pdbx_strand_id
1 'polypeptide(L)' 'VESNKEKVEKLQRNYIEVKRLCQALSEVVNPDCLGDWFYTPNEAFQSRKPVEVIEHGEIDRLWDMVYRLNSGIPG' A
#
# COMPACT_ATOMS: atom_id res chain seq x y z
N VAL A 1 4.74 28.82 7.43
CA VAL A 1 3.63 28.32 6.56
C VAL A 1 4.08 27.30 5.51
N GLU A 2 5.36 27.25 5.13
CA GLU A 2 5.92 26.26 4.18
C GLU A 2 5.73 24.78 4.60
N SER A 3 5.81 24.49 5.90
CA SER A 3 5.75 23.09 6.39
C SER A 3 4.41 22.37 6.15
N ASN A 4 3.33 23.12 5.89
CA ASN A 4 2.00 22.53 5.68
C ASN A 4 1.75 22.19 4.20
N LYS A 5 2.32 22.96 3.26
CA LYS A 5 2.13 22.75 1.82
C LYS A 5 2.86 21.49 1.35
N GLU A 6 4.09 21.30 1.83
CA GLU A 6 4.89 20.12 1.53
C GLU A 6 4.28 18.82 2.10
N LYS A 7 3.63 18.91 3.28
CA LYS A 7 2.86 17.79 3.84
C LYS A 7 1.64 17.46 3.00
N VAL A 8 0.89 18.46 2.54
CA VAL A 8 -0.30 18.25 1.70
C VAL A 8 0.09 17.62 0.36
N GLU A 9 1.19 18.06 -0.26
CA GLU A 9 1.68 17.46 -1.52
C GLU A 9 2.18 16.02 -1.35
N LYS A 10 2.78 15.68 -0.21
CA LYS A 10 3.14 14.30 0.13
C LYS A 10 1.91 13.44 0.39
N LEU A 11 0.93 13.96 1.14
CA LEU A 11 -0.34 13.27 1.40
C LEU A 11 -1.15 13.02 0.12
N GLN A 12 -1.17 13.99 -0.80
CA GLN A 12 -1.83 13.83 -2.11
C GLN A 12 -1.15 12.76 -2.97
N ARG A 13 0.19 12.73 -2.98
CA ARG A 13 0.94 11.67 -3.68
C ARG A 13 0.67 10.30 -3.09
N ASN A 14 0.80 10.15 -1.77
CA ASN A 14 0.45 8.91 -1.06
C ASN A 14 -0.98 8.46 -1.40
N TYR A 15 -1.96 9.37 -1.40
CA TYR A 15 -3.34 9.00 -1.71
C TYR A 15 -3.53 8.43 -3.13
N ILE A 16 -2.89 9.04 -4.13
CA ILE A 16 -2.95 8.55 -5.51
C ILE A 16 -2.28 7.18 -5.62
N GLU A 17 -1.16 6.99 -4.92
CA GLU A 17 -0.43 5.71 -4.89
C GLU A 17 -1.23 4.62 -4.20
N VAL A 18 -1.88 4.90 -3.07
CA VAL A 18 -2.79 3.96 -2.38
C VAL A 18 -3.95 3.58 -3.29
N LYS A 19 -4.56 4.56 -3.97
CA LYS A 19 -5.66 4.28 -4.89
C LYS A 19 -5.21 3.36 -6.03
N ARG A 20 -4.04 3.62 -6.63
CA ARG A 20 -3.46 2.77 -7.67
C ARG A 20 -3.11 1.38 -7.15
N LEU A 21 -2.57 1.29 -5.95
CA LEU A 21 -2.26 0.04 -5.27
C LEU A 21 -3.53 -0.80 -5.05
N CYS A 22 -4.59 -0.20 -4.50
CA CYS A 22 -5.88 -0.87 -4.31
C CYS A 22 -6.46 -1.35 -5.64
N GLN A 23 -6.36 -0.55 -6.70
CA GLN A 23 -6.84 -0.93 -8.02
C GLN A 23 -6.03 -2.12 -8.57
N ALA A 24 -4.70 -2.06 -8.53
CA ALA A 24 -3.84 -3.17 -8.97
C ALA A 24 -4.10 -4.44 -8.13
N LEU A 25 -4.22 -4.31 -6.80
CA LEU A 25 -4.56 -5.42 -5.93
C LEU A 25 -5.93 -6.02 -6.25
N SER A 26 -6.93 -5.21 -6.61
CA SER A 26 -8.26 -5.71 -6.96
C SER A 26 -8.30 -6.50 -8.26
N GLU A 27 -7.27 -6.36 -9.11
CA GLU A 27 -7.12 -7.16 -10.34
C GLU A 27 -6.52 -8.55 -10.06
N VAL A 28 -5.77 -8.72 -8.96
CA VAL A 28 -5.07 -9.98 -8.63
C VAL A 28 -5.62 -10.70 -7.41
N VAL A 29 -6.29 -9.99 -6.50
CA VAL A 29 -6.86 -10.51 -5.26
C VAL A 29 -8.33 -10.11 -5.20
N ASN A 30 -9.17 -10.98 -4.66
CA ASN A 30 -10.58 -10.67 -4.47
C ASN A 30 -10.73 -9.41 -3.59
N PRO A 31 -11.48 -8.37 -4.04
CA PRO A 31 -11.73 -7.15 -3.26
C PRO A 31 -12.33 -7.40 -1.88
N ASP A 32 -13.05 -8.50 -1.67
CA ASP A 32 -13.54 -8.86 -0.34
C ASP A 32 -12.39 -9.18 0.63
N CYS A 33 -11.32 -9.82 0.15
CA CYS A 33 -10.14 -10.15 0.95
C CYS A 33 -9.20 -8.96 1.14
N LEU A 34 -9.29 -7.93 0.28
CA LEU A 34 -8.47 -6.73 0.37
C LEU A 34 -8.71 -5.98 1.68
N GLY A 35 -9.97 -5.88 2.10
CA GLY A 35 -10.34 -5.27 3.38
C GLY A 35 -9.59 -5.92 4.54
N ASP A 36 -9.73 -7.23 4.70
CA ASP A 36 -9.03 -7.98 5.75
C ASP A 36 -7.51 -7.92 5.59
N TRP A 37 -6.99 -7.99 4.36
CA TRP A 37 -5.55 -7.90 4.10
C TRP A 37 -4.97 -6.57 4.58
N PHE A 38 -5.67 -5.44 4.38
CA PHE A 38 -5.22 -4.14 4.88
C PHE A 38 -5.11 -4.06 6.41
N TYR A 39 -5.92 -4.84 7.13
CA TYR A 39 -5.90 -4.93 8.58
C TYR A 39 -5.08 -6.11 9.10
N THR A 40 -4.62 -6.99 8.22
CA THR A 40 -3.83 -8.17 8.57
C THR A 40 -2.36 -7.81 8.67
N PRO A 41 -1.70 -8.09 9.81
CA PRO A 41 -0.26 -7.90 9.93
C PRO A 41 0.48 -8.86 8.98
N ASN A 42 1.46 -8.33 8.25
CA ASN A 42 2.23 -9.12 7.29
C ASN A 42 3.71 -9.06 7.64
N GLU A 43 4.37 -10.22 7.72
CA GLU A 43 5.80 -10.32 8.02
C GLU A 43 6.67 -9.58 7.00
N ALA A 44 6.23 -9.49 5.74
CA ALA A 44 6.88 -8.68 4.71
C ALA A 44 6.98 -7.19 5.07
N PHE A 45 6.13 -6.72 5.98
CA PHE A 45 6.11 -5.36 6.49
C PHE A 45 6.52 -5.27 7.97
N GLN A 46 7.42 -6.16 8.44
CA GLN A 46 7.82 -6.21 9.85
C GLN A 46 6.65 -6.54 10.80
N SER A 47 5.72 -7.40 10.36
CA SER A 47 4.46 -7.70 11.06
C SER A 47 3.55 -6.48 11.26
N ARG A 48 3.73 -5.42 10.46
CA ARG A 48 2.83 -4.27 10.45
C ARG A 48 1.67 -4.49 9.49
N LYS A 49 0.60 -3.74 9.73
CA LYS A 49 -0.55 -3.70 8.84
C LYS A 49 -0.22 -2.84 7.62
N PRO A 50 -0.66 -3.23 6.41
CA PRO A 50 -0.54 -2.40 5.21
C PRO A 50 -0.99 -0.94 5.42
N VAL A 51 -2.05 -0.72 6.20
CA VAL A 51 -2.52 0.64 6.52
C VAL A 51 -1.48 1.46 7.28
N GLU A 52 -0.74 0.87 8.23
CA GLU A 52 0.29 1.57 9.01
C GLU A 52 1.52 1.87 8.15
N VAL A 53 1.87 0.98 7.22
CA VAL A 53 2.96 1.17 6.25
C VAL A 53 2.68 2.40 5.36
N ILE A 54 1.42 2.59 4.96
CA ILE A 54 0.97 3.77 4.20
C ILE A 54 1.10 5.05 5.03
N GLU A 55 0.70 5.02 6.30
CA GLU A 55 0.78 6.16 7.21
C GLU A 55 2.24 6.56 7.51
N HIS A 56 3.14 5.57 7.55
CA HIS A 56 4.58 5.80 7.69
C HIS A 56 5.29 6.24 6.40
N GLY A 57 4.59 6.23 5.26
CA GLY A 57 5.16 6.60 3.96
C GLY A 57 6.04 5.49 3.35
N GLU A 58 5.91 4.25 3.81
CA GLU A 58 6.64 3.08 3.30
C GLU A 58 5.86 2.37 2.16
N ILE A 59 5.08 3.14 1.38
CA ILE A 59 4.18 2.62 0.35
C ILE A 59 4.90 1.87 -0.79
N ASP A 60 6.16 2.20 -1.05
CA ASP A 60 7.00 1.49 -2.01
C ASP A 60 7.09 -0.01 -1.72
N ARG A 61 7.11 -0.41 -0.43
CA ARG A 61 7.14 -1.83 -0.04
C ARG A 61 5.85 -2.54 -0.38
N LEU A 62 4.71 -1.86 -0.22
CA LEU A 62 3.42 -2.40 -0.61
C LEU A 62 3.39 -2.61 -2.12
N TRP A 63 3.91 -1.66 -2.88
CA TRP A 63 4.04 -1.82 -4.33
C TRP A 63 4.92 -3.02 -4.68
N ASP A 64 6.09 -3.20 -4.07
CA ASP A 64 6.95 -4.37 -4.37
C ASP A 64 6.19 -5.70 -4.15
N MET A 65 5.40 -5.79 -3.08
CA MET A 65 4.57 -6.97 -2.84
C MET A 65 3.46 -7.15 -3.88
N VAL A 66 2.75 -6.08 -4.24
CA VAL A 66 1.70 -6.13 -5.27
C VAL A 66 2.28 -6.48 -6.64
N TYR A 67 3.45 -5.94 -6.96
CA TYR A 67 4.17 -6.26 -8.18
C TYR A 67 4.59 -7.74 -8.20
N ARG A 68 5.06 -8.31 -7.09
CA ARG A 68 5.36 -9.75 -6.98
C ARG A 68 4.12 -10.61 -7.18
N LEU A 69 3.00 -10.25 -6.53
CA LEU A 69 1.72 -10.94 -6.68
C LEU A 69 1.19 -10.86 -8.11
N ASN A 70 1.30 -9.71 -8.76
CA ASN A 70 0.87 -9.48 -10.14
C ASN A 70 1.79 -10.14 -11.17
N SER A 71 3.09 -10.13 -10.93
CA SER A 71 4.08 -10.80 -11.78
C SER A 71 3.98 -12.33 -11.71
N GLY A 72 3.14 -12.89 -10.83
CA GLY A 72 2.94 -14.34 -10.70
C GLY A 72 4.21 -15.09 -10.31
N ILE A 73 5.16 -14.44 -9.63
CA ILE A 73 6.37 -15.07 -9.12
C ILE A 73 6.08 -15.50 -7.67
N PRO A 74 5.70 -16.77 -7.42
CA PRO A 74 5.77 -17.31 -6.07
C PRO A 74 7.25 -17.32 -5.66
N GLY A 75 7.55 -16.69 -4.53
CA GLY A 75 8.83 -16.90 -3.83
C GLY A 75 8.88 -18.28 -3.19
#